data_AF-A0A3M1NW44-F1
#
_entry.id   AF-A0A3M1NW44-F1
#
_cell.length_a   1.000
_cell.length_b   1.000
_cell.length_c   1.000
_cell.angle_alpha   90.00
_cell.angle_beta   90.00
_cell.angle_gamma   90.00
#
_symmetry.space_group_name_H-M   'P 1'
#
loop_
_entity.id
_entity.type
_entity.pdbx_description
1 polymer ?
#
loop_
_entity_poly.entity_id
_entity_poly.type
_entity_poly.pdbx_seq_one_letter_code
_entity_poly.pdbx_strand_id
1 'polypeptide(L)'
;MEIPLFTWITLSTSLIVVVVGVLRFKVLIPELKILLLFLCIVLINNIMLVYWSILKINSSIFLHFYTLIEYAFLAYILSRWIKSDKFRKNVQLSIVFFFLIWLIAKFTFEKLDQFDSATATLSHFLLIIFSATSLMEINRELLEKIYKDPRFWVVSAILLYSTGSVIWLALGNYIITWPRAQMMVAWSLHWLLDIFTNFLYMGGFLCPDHR
;
A
#
# COMPACT_ATOMS: atom_id res chain seq x y z
N MET A 1 5.44 -21.87 15.49
CA MET A 1 4.07 -21.32 15.36
C MET A 1 3.65 -21.63 13.94
N GLU A 2 2.49 -22.27 13.73
CA GLU A 2 2.04 -22.56 12.37
C GLU A 2 1.74 -21.26 11.64
N ILE A 3 2.38 -21.07 10.49
CA ILE A 3 2.17 -19.92 9.63
C ILE A 3 0.82 -20.13 8.91
N PRO A 4 -0.11 -19.17 8.99
CA PRO A 4 -1.42 -19.27 8.36
C PRO A 4 -1.29 -19.44 6.84
N LEU A 5 -2.19 -20.24 6.25
CA LEU A 5 -2.22 -20.49 4.80
C LEU A 5 -2.30 -19.19 3.99
N PHE A 6 -3.10 -18.23 4.45
CA PHE A 6 -3.25 -16.93 3.79
C PHE A 6 -1.94 -16.16 3.65
N THR A 7 -1.03 -16.26 4.62
CA THR A 7 0.30 -15.62 4.54
C THR A 7 1.10 -16.14 3.35
N TRP A 8 1.07 -17.46 3.11
CA TRP A 8 1.74 -18.07 1.96
C TRP A 8 1.11 -17.67 0.63
N ILE A 9 -0.21 -17.54 0.58
CA ILE A 9 -0.93 -17.07 -0.61
C ILE A 9 -0.57 -15.61 -0.90
N THR A 10 -0.56 -14.74 0.12
CA THR A 10 -0.16 -13.34 -0.04
C THR A 10 1.28 -13.22 -0.55
N LEU A 11 2.22 -13.95 0.04
CA LEU A 11 3.60 -13.99 -0.44
C LEU A 11 3.71 -14.45 -1.90
N SER A 12 2.98 -15.50 -2.27
CA SER A 12 2.98 -16.05 -3.63
C SER A 12 2.40 -15.05 -4.62
N THR A 13 1.30 -14.39 -4.28
CA THR A 13 0.69 -13.37 -5.15
C THR A 13 1.61 -12.15 -5.29
N SER A 14 2.20 -11.64 -4.21
CA SER A 14 3.18 -10.56 -4.28
C SER A 14 4.39 -10.92 -5.16
N LEU A 15 4.91 -12.15 -5.03
CA LEU A 15 6.00 -12.63 -5.87
C LEU A 15 5.61 -12.67 -7.35
N ILE A 16 4.42 -13.18 -7.68
CA ILE A 16 3.91 -13.22 -9.06
C ILE A 16 3.83 -11.81 -9.65
N VAL A 17 3.27 -10.84 -8.91
CA VAL A 17 3.15 -9.45 -9.38
C VAL A 17 4.51 -8.84 -9.66
N VAL A 18 5.48 -9.04 -8.77
CA VAL A 18 6.86 -8.56 -8.95
C VAL A 18 7.50 -9.21 -10.18
N VAL A 19 7.36 -10.53 -10.36
CA VAL A 19 7.89 -11.24 -11.53
C VAL A 19 7.27 -10.69 -12.82
N VAL A 20 5.95 -10.50 -12.87
CA VAL A 20 5.27 -9.91 -14.03
C VAL A 20 5.78 -8.50 -14.33
N GLY A 21 5.93 -7.65 -13.31
CA GLY A 21 6.49 -6.31 -13.47
C GLY A 21 7.94 -6.29 -13.97
N VAL A 22 8.79 -7.19 -13.47
CA VAL A 22 10.18 -7.35 -13.93
C VAL A 22 10.23 -7.81 -15.38
N LEU A 23 9.43 -8.81 -15.76
CA LEU A 23 9.37 -9.29 -17.15
C LEU A 23 8.91 -8.20 -18.12
N ARG A 24 8.05 -7.27 -17.67
CA ARG A 24 7.53 -6.15 -18.47
C ARG A 24 8.34 -4.86 -18.31
N PHE A 25 9.42 -4.84 -17.53
CA PHE A 25 10.13 -3.62 -17.11
C PHE A 25 10.54 -2.67 -18.24
N LYS A 26 10.91 -3.22 -19.40
CA LYS A 26 11.34 -2.42 -20.56
C LYS A 26 10.20 -1.58 -21.17
N VAL A 27 8.96 -2.03 -21.02
CA VAL A 27 7.78 -1.38 -21.61
C VAL A 27 7.18 -0.35 -20.65
N LEU A 28 7.25 -0.60 -19.33
CA LEU A 28 6.60 0.20 -18.29
C LEU A 28 6.93 1.70 -18.36
N ILE A 29 5.89 2.53 -18.23
CA ILE A 29 6.02 3.96 -17.90
C ILE A 29 6.77 4.17 -16.57
N PRO A 30 7.43 5.34 -16.37
CA PRO A 30 8.25 5.62 -15.19
C PRO A 30 7.52 5.40 -13.86
N GLU A 31 6.25 5.78 -13.77
CA GLU A 31 5.43 5.65 -12.57
C GLU A 31 5.23 4.18 -12.18
N LEU A 32 5.04 3.28 -13.16
CA LEU A 32 4.93 1.84 -12.91
C LEU A 32 6.27 1.20 -12.54
N LYS A 33 7.41 1.77 -12.96
CA LYS A 33 8.74 1.32 -12.49
C LYS A 33 8.95 1.67 -11.02
N ILE A 34 8.47 2.84 -10.59
CA ILE A 34 8.48 3.23 -9.18
C ILE A 34 7.54 2.31 -8.38
N LEU A 35 6.36 1.98 -8.92
CA LEU A 35 5.48 0.99 -8.31
C LEU A 35 6.15 -0.37 -8.18
N LEU A 36 6.86 -0.85 -9.21
CA LEU A 36 7.60 -2.11 -9.14
C LEU A 36 8.66 -2.09 -8.04
N LEU A 37 9.42 -1.00 -7.94
CA LEU A 37 10.41 -0.83 -6.87
C LEU A 37 9.73 -0.89 -5.48
N PHE A 38 8.60 -0.20 -5.32
CA PHE A 38 7.79 -0.29 -4.11
C PHE A 38 7.37 -1.73 -3.82
N LEU A 39 6.82 -2.46 -4.80
CA LEU A 39 6.38 -3.84 -4.62
C LEU A 39 7.53 -4.81 -4.29
N CYS A 40 8.75 -4.56 -4.78
CA CYS A 40 9.93 -5.28 -4.33
C CYS A 40 10.21 -5.04 -2.84
N ILE A 41 10.09 -3.79 -2.37
CA ILE A 41 10.22 -3.44 -0.94
C ILE A 41 9.12 -4.14 -0.13
N VAL A 42 7.87 -4.16 -0.60
CA VAL A 42 6.75 -4.88 0.03
C VAL A 42 7.06 -6.38 0.15
N LEU A 43 7.55 -7.00 -0.94
CA LEU A 43 7.91 -8.42 -0.93
C LEU A 43 9.01 -8.73 0.08
N ILE A 44 10.07 -7.91 0.12
CA ILE A 44 11.15 -8.06 1.11
C ILE A 44 10.59 -7.89 2.53
N ASN A 45 9.75 -6.88 2.76
CA ASN A 45 9.12 -6.64 4.05
C ASN A 45 8.28 -7.85 4.50
N ASN A 46 7.46 -8.42 3.61
CA ASN A 46 6.65 -9.60 3.92
C ASN A 46 7.51 -10.83 4.26
N ILE A 47 8.61 -11.05 3.53
CA ILE A 47 9.57 -12.13 3.84
C ILE A 47 10.20 -11.91 5.22
N MET A 48 10.63 -10.68 5.52
CA MET A 48 11.23 -10.33 6.81
C MET A 48 10.25 -10.47 7.98
N LEU A 49 8.99 -10.06 7.79
CA LEU A 49 7.94 -10.22 8.80
C LEU A 49 7.69 -11.70 9.13
N VAL A 50 7.61 -12.56 8.11
CA VAL A 50 7.47 -14.01 8.33
C VAL A 50 8.70 -14.58 9.04
N TYR A 51 9.91 -14.20 8.61
CA TYR A 51 11.15 -14.64 9.22
C TYR A 51 11.24 -14.24 10.71
N TRP A 52 10.94 -12.98 11.05
CA TRP A 52 10.94 -12.52 12.44
C TRP A 52 9.81 -13.10 13.27
N SER A 53 8.66 -13.39 12.68
CA SER A 53 7.58 -14.10 13.36
C SER A 53 8.04 -15.48 13.86
N ILE A 54 8.84 -16.18 13.05
CA ILE A 54 9.45 -17.47 13.44
C ILE A 54 10.44 -17.27 14.60
N LEU A 55 11.26 -16.21 14.54
CA LEU A 55 12.25 -15.87 15.58
C LEU A 55 11.65 -15.18 16.81
N LYS A 56 10.35 -14.85 16.81
CA LYS A 56 9.65 -14.08 17.86
C LYS A 56 10.27 -12.72 18.15
N ILE A 57 10.87 -12.09 17.13
CA ILE A 57 11.42 -10.74 17.24
C ILE A 57 10.28 -9.73 17.01
N ASN A 58 10.22 -8.68 17.84
CA ASN A 58 9.25 -7.62 17.66
C ASN A 58 9.52 -6.86 16.36
N SER A 59 8.57 -6.93 15.41
CA SER A 59 8.67 -6.28 14.10
C SER A 59 8.02 -4.90 14.04
N SER A 60 7.47 -4.38 15.15
CA SER A 60 6.74 -3.11 15.18
C SER A 60 7.54 -1.94 14.61
N ILE A 61 8.83 -1.84 14.95
CA ILE A 61 9.73 -0.77 14.47
C ILE A 61 9.74 -0.72 12.94
N PHE A 62 9.79 -1.88 12.28
CA PHE A 62 9.83 -1.95 10.83
C PHE A 62 8.52 -1.54 10.17
N LEU A 63 7.39 -1.83 10.81
CA LEU A 63 6.08 -1.37 10.34
C LEU A 63 5.99 0.16 10.33
N HIS A 64 6.53 0.84 11.36
CA HIS A 64 6.56 2.30 11.40
C HIS A 64 7.30 2.94 10.21
N PHE A 65 8.45 2.37 9.82
CA PHE A 65 9.19 2.84 8.65
C PHE A 65 8.53 2.43 7.33
N TYR A 66 7.95 1.23 7.29
CA TYR A 66 7.22 0.74 6.13
C TYR A 66 6.05 1.68 5.78
N THR A 67 5.25 2.11 6.77
CA THR A 67 4.15 3.08 6.58
C THR A 67 4.63 4.36 5.91
N LEU A 68 5.78 4.89 6.34
CA LEU A 68 6.36 6.10 5.78
C LEU A 68 6.77 5.90 4.32
N ILE A 69 7.43 4.79 4.02
CA ILE A 69 7.87 4.43 2.66
C ILE A 69 6.65 4.21 1.76
N GLU A 70 5.68 3.42 2.20
CA GLU A 70 4.45 3.14 1.47
C GLU A 70 3.71 4.42 1.10
N TYR A 71 3.46 5.29 2.08
CA TYR A 71 2.81 6.56 1.82
C TYR A 71 3.58 7.42 0.81
N ALA A 72 4.90 7.57 0.99
CA ALA A 72 5.71 8.40 0.12
C ALA A 72 5.71 7.90 -1.34
N PHE A 73 5.87 6.60 -1.56
CA PHE A 73 5.86 6.01 -2.90
C PHE A 73 4.49 6.13 -3.57
N LEU A 74 3.41 5.74 -2.87
CA LEU A 74 2.07 5.75 -3.43
C LEU A 74 1.56 7.17 -3.66
N ALA A 75 1.76 8.10 -2.72
CA ALA A 75 1.41 9.50 -2.91
C ALA A 75 2.20 10.14 -4.05
N TYR A 76 3.49 9.81 -4.19
CA TYR A 76 4.29 10.30 -5.32
C TYR A 76 3.74 9.81 -6.65
N ILE A 77 3.45 8.51 -6.79
CA ILE A 77 2.83 7.93 -8.00
C ILE A 77 1.51 8.64 -8.32
N LEU A 78 0.62 8.80 -7.33
CA LEU A 78 -0.65 9.52 -7.51
C LEU A 78 -0.44 10.97 -7.97
N SER A 79 0.56 11.67 -7.40
CA SER A 79 0.88 13.04 -7.80
C SER A 79 1.28 13.16 -9.27
N ARG A 80 1.88 12.11 -9.86
CA ARG A 80 2.29 12.09 -11.27
C ARG A 80 1.12 11.92 -12.23
N TRP A 81 0.01 11.33 -11.77
CA TRP A 81 -1.18 11.10 -12.57
C TRP A 81 -2.24 12.19 -12.46
N ILE A 82 -2.12 13.08 -11.48
CA ILE A 82 -2.97 14.24 -11.30
C ILE A 82 -2.61 15.34 -12.32
N LYS A 83 -3.60 15.82 -13.07
CA LYS A 83 -3.40 16.91 -14.04
C LYS A 83 -3.41 18.29 -13.40
N SER A 84 -4.24 18.48 -12.38
CA SER A 84 -4.33 19.76 -11.68
C SER A 84 -3.02 20.09 -10.96
N ASP A 85 -2.30 21.11 -11.44
CA ASP A 85 -1.02 21.54 -10.84
C ASP A 85 -1.15 21.86 -9.34
N LYS A 86 -2.28 22.46 -8.95
CA LYS A 86 -2.56 22.77 -7.54
C LYS A 86 -2.70 21.48 -6.73
N PHE A 87 -3.48 20.52 -7.22
CA PHE A 87 -3.70 19.27 -6.50
C PHE A 87 -2.45 18.40 -6.47
N ARG A 88 -1.70 18.33 -7.58
CA ARG A 88 -0.38 17.67 -7.64
C ARG A 88 0.59 18.23 -6.60
N LYS A 89 0.70 19.57 -6.50
CA LYS A 89 1.53 20.23 -5.48
C LYS A 89 1.06 19.89 -4.07
N ASN A 90 -0.25 19.86 -3.82
CA ASN A 90 -0.78 19.50 -2.51
C ASN A 90 -0.41 18.07 -2.10
N VAL A 91 -0.49 17.10 -3.02
CA VAL A 91 -0.07 15.71 -2.76
C VAL A 91 1.44 15.62 -2.52
N GLN A 92 2.25 16.38 -3.24
CA GLN A 92 3.71 16.40 -3.01
C GLN A 92 4.07 17.05 -1.67
N LEU A 93 3.42 18.16 -1.32
CA LEU A 93 3.60 18.81 -0.01
C LEU A 93 3.14 17.89 1.12
N SER A 94 2.07 17.09 0.92
CA SER A 94 1.58 16.19 1.95
C SER A 94 2.58 15.08 2.29
N ILE A 95 3.48 14.68 1.37
CA ILE A 95 4.61 13.77 1.68
C ILE A 95 5.51 14.38 2.74
N VAL A 96 5.89 15.65 2.56
CA VAL A 96 6.76 16.37 3.52
C VAL A 96 6.04 16.58 4.85
N PHE A 97 4.78 17.03 4.82
CA PHE A 97 4.00 17.22 6.05
C PHE A 97 3.73 15.91 6.79
N PHE A 98 3.44 14.83 6.07
CA PHE A 98 3.24 13.52 6.68
C PHE A 98 4.51 13.03 7.37
N PHE A 99 5.69 13.22 6.76
CA PHE A 99 6.95 12.90 7.40
C PHE A 99 7.14 13.68 8.72
N LEU A 100 6.82 14.97 8.74
CA LEU A 100 6.89 15.78 9.96
C LEU A 100 5.89 15.30 11.02
N ILE A 101 4.65 15.00 10.63
CA ILE A 101 3.63 14.46 11.53
C ILE A 101 4.06 13.11 12.10
N TRP A 102 4.59 12.23 11.25
CA TRP A 102 5.13 10.93 11.64
C TRP A 102 6.25 11.10 12.68
N LEU A 103 7.19 12.03 12.43
CA LEU A 103 8.29 12.31 13.36
C LEU A 103 7.73 12.78 14.71
N ILE A 104 6.83 13.76 14.72
CA ILE A 104 6.20 14.28 15.93
C ILE A 104 5.48 13.15 16.68
N ALA A 105 4.72 12.30 15.99
CA ALA A 105 3.99 11.19 16.59
C ALA A 105 4.92 10.20 17.31
N LYS A 106 6.06 9.82 16.68
CA LYS A 106 7.01 8.87 17.29
C LYS A 106 7.70 9.40 18.55
N PHE A 107 7.85 10.72 18.66
CA PHE A 107 8.43 11.35 19.84
C PHE A 107 7.40 11.77 20.91
N THR A 108 6.11 11.63 20.65
CA THR A 108 5.06 12.13 21.56
C THR A 108 4.12 11.03 22.06
N PHE A 109 3.34 10.40 21.17
CA PHE A 109 2.24 9.51 21.59
C PHE A 109 2.23 8.13 20.93
N GLU A 110 3.03 7.88 19.90
CA GLU A 110 3.06 6.61 19.18
C GLU A 110 4.46 6.00 19.18
N LYS A 111 4.80 5.26 20.25
CA LYS A 111 6.15 4.72 20.42
C LYS A 111 6.49 3.64 19.39
N LEU A 112 7.77 3.54 19.03
CA LEU A 112 8.26 2.60 18.00
C LEU A 112 8.12 1.11 18.38
N ASP A 113 7.96 0.80 19.67
CA ASP A 113 7.74 -0.55 20.18
C ASP A 113 6.27 -1.00 20.14
N GLN A 114 5.35 -0.06 19.92
CA GLN A 114 3.90 -0.29 19.80
C GLN A 114 3.47 -0.47 18.34
N PHE A 115 2.24 -0.95 18.13
CA PHE A 115 1.68 -1.08 16.79
C PHE A 115 1.48 0.31 16.16
N ASP A 116 1.87 0.45 14.89
CA ASP A 116 1.69 1.67 14.12
C ASP A 116 0.22 1.85 13.71
N SER A 117 -0.50 2.65 14.48
CA SER A 117 -1.95 2.78 14.36
C SER A 117 -2.34 4.16 13.87
N ALA A 118 -1.94 5.23 14.57
CA ALA A 118 -2.34 6.59 14.29
C ALA A 118 -1.72 7.11 12.99
N THR A 119 -0.40 7.00 12.81
CA THR A 119 0.23 7.51 11.57
C THR A 119 -0.12 6.66 10.36
N ALA A 120 -0.24 5.34 10.51
CA ALA A 120 -0.73 4.45 9.45
C ALA A 120 -2.18 4.75 9.07
N THR A 121 -3.08 4.95 10.03
CA THR A 121 -4.47 5.33 9.73
C THR A 121 -4.53 6.65 8.97
N LEU A 122 -3.74 7.64 9.38
CA LEU A 122 -3.68 8.92 8.69
C LEU A 122 -3.15 8.78 7.25
N SER A 123 -2.09 8.00 7.03
CA SER A 123 -1.53 7.80 5.69
C SER A 123 -2.55 7.18 4.74
N HIS A 124 -3.26 6.14 5.17
CA HIS A 124 -4.28 5.50 4.35
C HIS A 124 -5.50 6.41 4.13
N PHE A 125 -5.89 7.22 5.11
CA PHE A 125 -6.96 8.20 4.92
C PHE A 125 -6.61 9.23 3.82
N LEU A 126 -5.36 9.71 3.82
CA LEU A 126 -4.86 10.59 2.76
C LEU A 126 -4.82 9.87 1.39
N LEU A 127 -4.36 8.62 1.36
CA LEU A 127 -4.34 7.82 0.13
C LEU A 127 -5.75 7.55 -0.42
N ILE A 128 -6.76 7.39 0.44
CA ILE A 128 -8.18 7.28 0.01
C ILE A 128 -8.60 8.55 -0.71
N ILE A 129 -8.37 9.73 -0.11
CA ILE A 129 -8.75 11.02 -0.71
C ILE A 129 -8.05 11.21 -2.06
N PHE A 130 -6.75 10.96 -2.12
CA PHE A 130 -5.95 11.16 -3.34
C PHE A 130 -6.32 10.15 -4.43
N SER A 131 -6.55 8.89 -4.08
CA SER A 131 -6.92 7.86 -5.05
C SER A 131 -8.33 8.08 -5.58
N ALA A 132 -9.29 8.45 -4.72
CA ALA A 132 -10.64 8.78 -5.16
C ALA A 132 -10.64 9.98 -6.13
N THR A 133 -9.89 11.04 -5.80
CA THR A 133 -9.77 12.22 -6.67
C THR A 133 -9.09 11.86 -8.00
N SER A 134 -8.02 11.06 -7.96
CA SER A 134 -7.31 10.60 -9.17
C SER A 134 -8.22 9.76 -10.06
N LEU A 135 -9.03 8.88 -9.47
CA LEU A 135 -9.98 8.05 -10.21
C LEU A 135 -11.07 8.89 -10.90
N MET A 136 -11.54 9.95 -10.24
CA MET A 136 -12.48 10.91 -10.83
C MET A 136 -11.87 11.66 -12.01
N GLU A 137 -10.58 12.07 -11.93
CA GLU A 137 -9.87 12.70 -13.05
C GLU A 137 -9.70 11.71 -14.22
N ILE A 138 -9.22 10.49 -13.95
CA ILE A 138 -9.05 9.43 -14.97
C ILE A 138 -10.37 9.15 -15.70
N ASN A 139 -11.47 9.02 -14.97
CA ASN A 139 -12.78 8.76 -15.56
C ASN A 139 -13.30 9.91 -16.45
N ARG A 140 -12.92 11.16 -16.17
CA ARG A 140 -13.30 12.31 -17.00
C ARG A 140 -12.50 12.41 -18.29
N GLU A 141 -11.30 11.84 -18.33
CA GLU A 141 -10.39 11.92 -19.47
C GLU A 141 -10.66 10.86 -20.54
N LEU A 142 -11.15 9.70 -20.11
CA LEU A 142 -11.26 8.55 -20.98
C LEU A 142 -12.59 8.61 -21.74
N LEU A 143 -12.49 8.87 -23.04
CA LEU A 143 -13.57 8.61 -24.00
C LEU A 143 -13.74 7.10 -24.28
N GLU A 144 -12.70 6.32 -23.98
CA GLU A 144 -12.65 4.86 -24.11
C GLU A 144 -12.91 4.12 -22.79
N LYS A 145 -12.84 2.78 -22.84
CA LYS A 145 -13.06 1.91 -21.70
C LYS A 145 -11.96 2.06 -20.64
N ILE A 146 -12.36 2.45 -19.42
CA ILE A 146 -11.46 2.78 -18.30
C ILE A 146 -10.45 1.67 -17.92
N TYR A 147 -10.82 0.41 -18.12
CA TYR A 147 -9.98 -0.74 -17.78
C TYR A 147 -8.77 -0.94 -18.72
N LYS A 148 -8.67 -0.19 -19.82
CA LYS A 148 -7.49 -0.18 -20.69
C LYS A 148 -6.40 0.79 -20.22
N ASP A 149 -6.66 1.58 -19.17
CA ASP A 149 -5.68 2.50 -18.63
C ASP A 149 -4.96 1.86 -17.43
N PRO A 150 -3.62 1.73 -17.44
CA PRO A 150 -2.89 1.17 -16.30
C PRO A 150 -3.09 1.97 -15.01
N ARG A 151 -3.35 3.28 -15.11
CA ARG A 151 -3.61 4.16 -13.95
C ARG A 151 -4.85 3.71 -13.19
N PHE A 152 -5.90 3.29 -13.91
CA PHE A 152 -7.14 2.81 -13.29
C PHE A 152 -6.86 1.64 -12.34
N TRP A 153 -6.14 0.62 -12.82
CA TRP A 153 -5.83 -0.57 -12.02
C TRP A 153 -5.04 -0.25 -10.75
N VAL A 154 -4.01 0.59 -10.86
CA VAL A 154 -3.17 0.95 -9.71
C VAL A 154 -3.93 1.84 -8.74
N VAL A 155 -4.65 2.86 -9.21
CA VAL A 155 -5.44 3.74 -8.34
C VAL A 155 -6.55 2.97 -7.63
N SER A 156 -7.23 2.05 -8.32
CA SER A 156 -8.22 1.16 -7.71
C SER A 156 -7.60 0.24 -6.65
N ALA A 157 -6.40 -0.28 -6.90
CA ALA A 157 -5.67 -1.09 -5.92
C ALA A 157 -5.37 -0.29 -4.64
N ILE A 158 -4.80 0.92 -4.79
CA ILE A 158 -4.48 1.79 -3.64
C ILE A 158 -5.75 2.15 -2.88
N LEU A 159 -6.85 2.49 -3.58
CA LEU A 159 -8.11 2.85 -2.96
C LEU A 159 -8.74 1.68 -2.20
N LEU A 160 -8.80 0.49 -2.82
CA LEU A 160 -9.35 -0.71 -2.22
C LEU A 160 -8.58 -1.10 -0.96
N TYR A 161 -7.25 -1.20 -1.08
CA TYR A 161 -6.38 -1.55 0.03
C TYR A 161 -6.49 -0.54 1.17
N SER A 162 -6.41 0.76 0.86
CA SER A 162 -6.45 1.79 1.90
C SER A 162 -7.80 1.84 2.61
N THR A 163 -8.91 1.74 1.88
CA THR A 163 -10.25 1.72 2.48
C THR A 163 -10.44 0.50 3.37
N GLY A 164 -10.00 -0.68 2.92
CA GLY A 164 -10.12 -1.91 3.70
C GLY A 164 -9.19 -1.95 4.92
N SER A 165 -8.01 -1.34 4.84
CA SER A 165 -7.00 -1.37 5.91
C SER A 165 -7.21 -0.30 6.98
N VAL A 166 -7.87 0.84 6.69
CA VAL A 166 -8.07 1.93 7.67
C VAL A 166 -8.70 1.46 8.97
N ILE A 167 -9.75 0.63 8.91
CA ILE A 167 -10.46 0.17 10.13
C ILE A 167 -9.54 -0.71 10.98
N TRP A 168 -8.80 -1.62 10.34
CA TRP A 168 -7.85 -2.49 11.00
C TRP A 168 -6.72 -1.70 11.67
N LEU A 169 -6.16 -0.71 10.96
CA LEU A 169 -5.07 0.12 11.47
C LEU A 169 -5.52 1.01 12.63
N ALA A 170 -6.71 1.62 12.52
CA ALA A 170 -7.28 2.48 13.56
C ALA A 170 -7.55 1.70 14.85
N LEU A 171 -7.90 0.42 14.73
CA LEU A 171 -8.18 -0.47 15.86
C LEU A 171 -7.00 -1.37 16.22
N GLY A 172 -5.84 -1.26 15.56
CA GLY A 172 -4.77 -2.25 15.65
C GLY A 172 -4.24 -2.47 17.07
N ASN A 173 -4.06 -1.39 17.84
CA ASN A 173 -3.67 -1.47 19.26
C ASN A 173 -4.73 -2.15 20.14
N TYR A 174 -6.00 -2.11 19.76
CA TYR A 174 -7.06 -2.85 20.45
C TYR A 174 -7.09 -4.31 20.00
N ILE A 175 -6.98 -4.57 18.70
CA ILE A 175 -7.08 -5.93 18.15
C ILE A 175 -5.91 -6.82 18.60
N ILE A 176 -4.72 -6.26 18.82
CA ILE A 176 -3.58 -7.03 19.34
C ILE A 176 -3.82 -7.59 20.76
N THR A 177 -4.80 -7.05 21.49
CA THR A 177 -5.19 -7.54 22.83
C THR A 177 -6.22 -8.68 22.75
N TRP A 178 -6.77 -8.98 21.58
CA TRP A 178 -7.79 -10.01 21.41
C TRP A 178 -7.20 -11.42 21.55
N PRO A 179 -8.04 -12.42 21.90
CA PRO A 179 -7.66 -13.81 21.79
C PRO A 179 -7.15 -14.13 20.39
N ARG A 180 -6.07 -14.93 20.32
CA ARG A 180 -5.37 -15.24 19.06
C ARG A 180 -6.30 -15.65 17.92
N ALA A 181 -7.33 -16.46 18.18
CA ALA A 181 -8.29 -16.88 17.17
C ALA A 181 -9.02 -15.70 16.51
N GLN A 182 -9.42 -14.68 17.27
CA GLN A 182 -10.10 -13.49 16.74
C GLN A 182 -9.14 -12.58 15.99
N MET A 183 -7.93 -12.37 16.53
CA MET A 183 -6.86 -11.63 15.86
C MET A 183 -6.51 -12.26 14.50
N MET A 184 -6.50 -13.59 14.43
CA MET A 184 -6.25 -14.35 13.19
C MET A 184 -7.32 -14.13 12.12
N VAL A 185 -8.59 -14.01 12.50
CA VAL A 185 -9.68 -13.71 11.56
C VAL A 185 -9.49 -12.31 10.95
N ALA A 186 -9.19 -11.33 11.80
CA ALA A 186 -9.00 -9.97 11.34
C ALA A 186 -7.75 -9.81 10.44
N TRP A 187 -6.64 -10.51 10.76
CA TRP A 187 -5.48 -10.62 9.87
C TRP A 187 -5.80 -11.31 8.54
N SER A 188 -6.68 -12.30 8.54
CA SER A 188 -7.08 -13.01 7.30
C SER A 188 -7.85 -12.10 6.35
N LEU A 189 -8.68 -11.20 6.88
CA LEU A 189 -9.35 -10.18 6.07
C LEU A 189 -8.35 -9.22 5.43
N HIS A 190 -7.34 -8.81 6.17
CA HIS A 190 -6.27 -7.95 5.64
C HIS A 190 -5.47 -8.66 4.53
N TRP A 191 -5.06 -9.92 4.73
CA TRP A 191 -4.38 -10.70 3.69
C TRP A 191 -5.24 -10.90 2.43
N LEU A 192 -6.55 -11.04 2.59
CA LEU A 192 -7.45 -11.13 1.45
C LEU A 192 -7.45 -9.82 0.64
N LEU A 193 -7.47 -8.66 1.31
CA LEU A 193 -7.34 -7.36 0.66
C LEU A 193 -6.01 -7.22 -0.07
N ASP A 194 -4.91 -7.67 0.52
CA ASP A 194 -3.59 -7.68 -0.13
C ASP A 194 -3.60 -8.50 -1.42
N ILE A 195 -4.19 -9.70 -1.39
CA ILE A 195 -4.29 -10.59 -2.55
C ILE A 195 -5.05 -9.90 -3.70
N PHE A 196 -6.20 -9.29 -3.42
CA PHE A 196 -6.95 -8.53 -4.44
C PHE A 196 -6.16 -7.34 -4.97
N THR A 197 -5.47 -6.62 -4.09
CA THR A 197 -4.64 -5.46 -4.43
C THR A 197 -3.48 -5.86 -5.34
N ASN A 198 -2.82 -6.98 -5.04
CA ASN A 198 -1.79 -7.59 -5.88
C ASN A 198 -2.32 -7.89 -7.29
N PHE A 199 -3.51 -8.51 -7.40
CA PHE A 199 -4.09 -8.77 -8.72
C PHE A 199 -4.41 -7.49 -9.51
N LEU A 200 -4.86 -6.43 -8.83
CA LEU A 200 -5.08 -5.14 -9.46
C LEU A 200 -3.76 -4.51 -9.94
N TYR A 201 -2.70 -4.52 -9.14
CA TYR A 201 -1.37 -4.08 -9.59
C TYR A 201 -0.85 -4.89 -10.78
N MET A 202 -1.08 -6.20 -10.79
CA MET A 202 -0.76 -7.05 -11.95
C MET A 202 -1.51 -6.60 -13.20
N GLY A 203 -2.80 -6.28 -13.08
CA GLY A 203 -3.61 -5.71 -14.17
C GLY A 203 -2.99 -4.43 -14.74
N GLY A 204 -2.46 -3.57 -13.85
CA GLY A 204 -1.71 -2.38 -14.24
C GLY A 204 -0.46 -2.68 -15.08
N PHE A 205 0.34 -3.70 -14.70
CA PHE A 205 1.54 -4.08 -15.46
C PHE A 205 1.27 -4.82 -16.77
N LEU A 206 0.15 -5.55 -16.85
CA LEU A 206 -0.27 -6.27 -18.05
C LEU A 206 -0.99 -5.38 -19.05
N CYS A 207 -1.49 -4.22 -18.62
CA CYS A 207 -2.13 -3.25 -19.50
C CYS A 207 -1.14 -2.80 -20.60
N PRO A 208 -1.53 -2.81 -21.88
CA PRO A 208 -0.67 -2.29 -22.95
C PRO A 208 -0.54 -0.77 -22.82
N ASP A 209 0.70 -0.28 -22.75
CA ASP A 209 0.98 1.15 -22.80
C ASP A 209 0.60 1.69 -24.19
N HIS A 210 -0.54 2.39 -24.27
CA HIS A 210 -0.88 3.24 -25.41
C HIS A 210 -0.14 4.57 -25.23
N ARG A 211 1.11 4.63 -25.72
CA ARG A 211 1.77 5.92 -25.96
C ARG A 211 1.16 6.62 -27.16
#